data_AF-A0ABD3IVP5-F1
#
_entry.id   AF-A0ABD3IVP5-F1
#
_cell.length_a   1.000
_cell.length_b   1.000
_cell.length_c   1.000
_cell.angle_alpha   90.00
_cell.angle_beta   90.00
_cell.angle_gamma   90.00
#
_symmetry.space_group_name_H-M   'P 1'
#
loop_
_entity.id
_entity.type
_entity.pdbx_description
1 polymer ?
#
loop_
_entity_poly.entity_id
_entity_poly.type
_entity_poly.pdbx_seq_one_letter_code
_entity_poly.pdbx_strand_id
1 'polypeptide(L)'
;MASAATSSLSVYSKLFNEHSRGSAFPCYSSNRTTCFTGTVHGILTLRLESTQRLPIRNSQSIFKCVHQTSEPSVGIDSLQSNDVSAERVVVLVIGEGAREHALCFALRQSPSCEAVFCAPGNAGISSSRDATCISDLDILDSLAVISFCRKWGVGLVVVGPEAPLVLGLANDLVKAGIPAFGPSSEAAVLEGSKKFMKNLCDKYNIPTAKYKTFTDPSAAKKYIKEEGTPIVIKADGLADGKGVIIAMTLEEAYEAVDSMLVKGIFGSAGCKIVVEEFLEGEEASFHALVDGENAVALESAQDHKQVGDGDIGPNTGGMGAYSPAPILTPELQSLVMKSIILPTVKGMAAEGCKFVGVLYAGLMIEKKSGLPKLIEYNVRFGDPECQVLMARLESDLVQAMLAACRGDVTGVKLRWSPESAMVVVMASKGYPGAYDKGSVIWNLEEAEVVAPSVKILHAGTAFDLDGNIVASGGRVLGVTAKGKNLEEAYERAYQAIKVIDWPGGFCRRDIGWRALEKKWLANQG
;
A
#
# COMPACT_ATOMS: atom_id res chain seq x y z
N MET A 1 -29.42 38.17 -39.64
CA MET A 1 -29.91 39.49 -39.20
C MET A 1 -29.24 39.82 -37.86
N ALA A 2 -28.61 41.00 -37.78
CA ALA A 2 -28.25 41.86 -36.63
C ALA A 2 -28.16 41.23 -35.21
N SER A 3 -27.22 41.54 -34.30
CA SER A 3 -26.34 42.70 -34.15
C SER A 3 -25.48 42.50 -32.88
N ALA A 4 -24.22 42.96 -32.94
CA ALA A 4 -23.39 43.64 -31.92
C ALA A 4 -23.53 43.28 -30.41
N ALA A 5 -22.48 42.84 -29.70
CA ALA A 5 -21.24 43.53 -29.27
C ALA A 5 -21.42 44.53 -28.10
N THR A 6 -20.60 44.34 -27.04
CA THR A 6 -19.99 45.36 -26.14
C THR A 6 -19.23 44.60 -25.03
N SER A 7 -17.89 44.53 -25.05
CA SER A 7 -16.90 45.43 -24.39
C SER A 7 -16.98 45.45 -22.85
N SER A 8 -15.93 45.07 -22.12
CA SER A 8 -14.87 46.02 -21.76
C SER A 8 -13.56 45.35 -21.29
N LEU A 9 -12.45 45.96 -21.71
CA LEU A 9 -11.07 45.78 -21.27
C LEU A 9 -10.74 46.76 -20.12
N SER A 10 -9.84 46.37 -19.21
CA SER A 10 -8.52 47.01 -18.94
C SER A 10 -8.12 46.83 -17.45
N VAL A 11 -7.00 46.14 -17.16
CA VAL A 11 -5.65 46.68 -16.88
C VAL A 11 -5.53 47.33 -15.50
N TYR A 12 -4.69 46.77 -14.61
CA TYR A 12 -3.50 47.45 -14.07
C TYR A 12 -2.60 46.50 -13.28
N SER A 13 -1.30 46.64 -13.53
CA SER A 13 -0.18 45.89 -12.96
C SER A 13 0.66 46.76 -12.03
N LYS A 14 1.36 46.11 -11.08
CA LYS A 14 2.59 46.52 -10.35
C LYS A 14 2.48 47.60 -9.28
N LEU A 15 3.10 47.32 -8.12
CA LEU A 15 4.19 48.12 -7.54
C LEU A 15 4.92 47.34 -6.42
N PHE A 16 6.23 47.17 -6.59
CA PHE A 16 7.25 46.99 -5.55
C PHE A 16 7.69 48.40 -5.09
N ASN A 17 8.00 48.62 -3.79
CA ASN A 17 9.38 48.74 -3.27
C ASN A 17 9.48 49.30 -1.83
N GLU A 18 10.38 48.70 -1.04
CA GLU A 18 11.29 49.23 0.02
C GLU A 18 10.89 50.31 1.05
N HIS A 19 11.14 50.04 2.36
CA HIS A 19 12.27 50.66 3.11
C HIS A 19 12.42 50.18 4.60
N SER A 20 13.62 49.66 4.90
CA SER A 20 14.55 49.90 6.06
C SER A 20 14.20 49.83 7.57
N ARG A 21 15.19 49.23 8.27
CA ARG A 21 15.83 49.60 9.58
C ARG A 21 15.22 49.10 10.90
N GLY A 22 15.95 48.16 11.53
CA GLY A 22 16.72 48.43 12.77
C GLY A 22 16.11 48.10 14.14
N SER A 23 17.00 47.70 15.06
CA SER A 23 16.87 47.51 16.54
C SER A 23 16.23 46.18 17.00
N ALA A 24 16.96 45.27 17.63
CA ALA A 24 17.54 45.24 18.99
C ALA A 24 16.58 44.65 20.04
N PHE A 25 17.08 43.59 20.70
CA PHE A 25 16.58 42.86 21.88
C PHE A 25 15.95 43.75 22.99
N PRO A 26 15.02 43.20 23.81
CA PRO A 26 15.47 42.44 25.00
C PRO A 26 14.66 41.19 25.37
N CYS A 27 15.40 40.28 26.03
CA CYS A 27 14.94 39.25 26.95
C CYS A 27 13.69 39.63 27.77
N TYR A 28 12.76 38.69 27.91
CA TYR A 28 12.02 38.50 29.15
C TYR A 28 12.03 37.03 29.55
N SER A 29 12.78 36.78 30.62
CA SER A 29 12.66 35.62 31.49
C SER A 29 11.38 35.74 32.33
N SER A 30 10.56 34.70 32.37
CA SER A 30 9.80 34.40 33.60
C SER A 30 9.44 32.92 33.65
N ASN A 31 10.19 32.19 34.49
CA ASN A 31 9.77 30.95 35.12
C ASN A 31 8.40 31.16 35.81
N ARG A 32 7.42 30.30 35.51
CA ARG A 32 6.42 29.89 36.49
C ARG A 32 6.16 28.40 36.34
N THR A 33 6.90 27.66 37.15
CA THR A 33 6.54 26.32 37.62
C THR A 33 5.38 26.49 38.60
N THR A 34 4.21 25.97 38.27
CA THR A 34 3.14 25.73 39.25
C THR A 34 3.02 24.24 39.46
N CYS A 35 3.60 23.77 40.57
CA CYS A 35 3.31 22.49 41.18
C CYS A 35 1.89 22.54 41.76
N PHE A 36 1.03 21.58 41.40
CA PHE A 36 -0.13 21.24 42.19
C PHE A 36 0.19 19.99 43.01
N THR A 37 0.37 20.19 44.30
CA THR A 37 0.33 19.16 45.34
C THR A 37 -1.12 19.01 45.81
N GLY A 38 -1.69 17.82 45.67
CA GLY A 38 -3.00 17.46 46.23
C GLY A 38 -2.91 16.13 46.95
N THR A 39 -3.06 16.19 48.28
CA THR A 39 -2.82 15.13 49.25
C THR A 39 -3.99 14.14 49.35
N VAL A 40 -3.64 12.87 49.56
CA VAL A 40 -4.48 11.70 49.86
C VAL A 40 -5.01 11.73 51.31
N HIS A 41 -6.28 11.39 51.52
CA HIS A 41 -6.93 10.80 52.72
C HIS A 41 -8.26 10.19 52.23
N GLY A 42 -8.77 9.02 52.60
CA GLY A 42 -8.37 7.96 53.52
C GLY A 42 -9.46 6.87 53.51
N ILE A 43 -9.00 5.61 53.62
CA ILE A 43 -9.54 4.48 54.39
C ILE A 43 -11.07 4.34 54.56
N LEU A 44 -11.63 3.24 54.02
CA LEU A 44 -12.65 2.48 54.74
C LEU A 44 -12.41 0.97 54.57
N THR A 45 -12.26 0.32 55.72
CA THR A 45 -12.04 -1.10 55.96
C THR A 45 -13.37 -1.85 55.91
N LEU A 46 -13.42 -3.03 55.29
CA LEU A 46 -14.31 -4.12 55.70
C LEU A 46 -13.61 -5.47 55.45
N ARG A 47 -13.61 -6.28 56.51
CA ARG A 47 -12.97 -7.60 56.67
C ARG A 47 -14.11 -8.60 56.93
N LEU A 48 -13.98 -9.84 56.44
CA LEU A 48 -14.47 -11.13 56.97
C LEU A 48 -14.15 -12.21 55.92
N GLU A 49 -13.07 -12.97 56.09
CA GLU A 49 -13.02 -14.34 56.64
C GLU A 49 -13.70 -15.43 55.79
N SER A 50 -12.91 -16.34 55.22
CA SER A 50 -12.90 -17.74 55.66
C SER A 50 -11.72 -18.52 55.08
N THR A 51 -11.30 -19.50 55.88
CA THR A 51 -10.14 -20.38 55.82
C THR A 51 -10.29 -21.57 54.88
N GLN A 52 -9.19 -22.03 54.25
CA GLN A 52 -8.81 -23.46 54.20
C GLN A 52 -7.34 -23.67 53.76
N ARG A 53 -6.66 -24.61 54.42
CA ARG A 53 -5.23 -24.97 54.30
C ARG A 53 -5.05 -26.27 53.46
N LEU A 54 -4.06 -26.26 52.55
CA LEU A 54 -2.95 -27.23 52.27
C LEU A 54 -3.22 -28.76 52.17
N PRO A 55 -2.50 -29.52 51.30
CA PRO A 55 -1.06 -29.76 51.50
C PRO A 55 -0.14 -29.77 50.27
N ILE A 56 1.09 -29.34 50.55
CA ILE A 56 2.33 -29.48 49.76
C ILE A 56 2.90 -30.88 49.99
N ARG A 57 3.33 -31.57 48.92
CA ARG A 57 4.12 -32.80 48.98
C ARG A 57 5.61 -32.50 48.77
N ASN A 58 6.41 -32.97 49.73
CA ASN A 58 7.87 -33.06 49.67
C ASN A 58 8.32 -34.15 48.67
N SER A 59 9.38 -33.88 47.91
CA SER A 59 10.31 -34.92 47.46
C SER A 59 11.75 -34.43 47.64
N GLN A 60 12.49 -35.14 48.49
CA GLN A 60 13.94 -35.08 48.59
C GLN A 60 14.50 -36.11 47.59
N SER A 61 15.51 -35.74 46.81
CA SER A 61 16.40 -36.69 46.15
C SER A 61 17.85 -36.39 46.50
N ILE A 62 18.50 -37.42 47.03
CA ILE A 62 19.85 -37.46 47.56
C ILE A 62 20.81 -37.79 46.42
N PHE A 63 21.87 -37.01 46.30
CA PHE A 63 23.01 -37.26 45.41
C PHE A 63 23.73 -38.57 45.80
N LYS A 64 23.99 -39.44 44.82
CA LYS A 64 25.00 -40.50 44.90
C LYS A 64 26.03 -40.28 43.79
N CYS A 65 27.28 -40.10 44.22
CA CYS A 65 28.48 -40.05 43.41
C CYS A 65 29.14 -41.43 43.40
N VAL A 66 29.46 -41.98 42.22
CA VAL A 66 30.52 -42.98 42.03
C VAL A 66 31.21 -42.73 40.67
N HIS A 67 32.51 -42.52 40.77
CA HIS A 67 33.63 -42.49 39.80
C HIS A 67 33.57 -43.61 38.71
N GLN A 68 34.24 -43.55 37.54
CA GLN A 68 35.59 -43.03 37.24
C GLN A 68 35.89 -43.07 35.71
N THR A 69 36.87 -42.24 35.30
CA THR A 69 37.83 -42.32 34.15
C THR A 69 37.27 -42.18 32.72
N SER A 70 37.81 -41.36 31.81
CA SER A 70 39.12 -40.69 31.66
C SER A 70 39.07 -39.58 30.58
N GLU A 71 39.80 -38.48 30.80
CA GLU A 71 40.15 -37.38 29.88
C GLU A 71 41.17 -37.80 28.77
N PRO A 72 41.64 -36.91 27.86
CA PRO A 72 41.00 -35.77 27.18
C PRO A 72 41.25 -35.77 25.65
N SER A 73 40.42 -35.08 24.86
CA SER A 73 40.89 -34.47 23.62
C SER A 73 40.15 -33.18 23.34
N VAL A 74 40.93 -32.12 23.23
CA VAL A 74 40.55 -30.73 22.97
C VAL A 74 39.85 -30.60 21.62
N GLY A 75 38.64 -30.06 21.63
CA GLY A 75 37.98 -29.45 20.48
C GLY A 75 37.41 -28.12 20.94
N ILE A 76 38.09 -27.03 20.62
CA ILE A 76 37.56 -25.68 20.81
C ILE A 76 36.56 -25.46 19.67
N ASP A 77 35.28 -25.70 19.94
CA ASP A 77 34.21 -25.06 19.17
C ASP A 77 33.78 -23.83 19.96
N SER A 78 34.37 -22.69 19.58
CA SER A 78 33.89 -21.37 19.95
C SER A 78 32.52 -21.16 19.31
N LEU A 79 31.46 -21.55 20.02
CA LEU A 79 30.12 -21.03 19.79
C LEU A 79 30.13 -19.55 20.22
N GLN A 80 30.56 -18.68 19.30
CA GLN A 80 30.13 -17.30 19.32
C GLN A 80 28.64 -17.29 19.00
N SER A 81 27.82 -17.29 20.05
CA SER A 81 26.45 -16.83 19.97
C SER A 81 26.48 -15.35 19.57
N ASN A 82 26.41 -15.08 18.27
CA ASN A 82 26.06 -13.76 17.75
C ASN A 82 24.57 -13.53 18.04
N ASP A 83 24.23 -13.33 19.31
CA ASP A 83 23.00 -12.65 19.69
C ASP A 83 23.27 -11.14 19.49
N VAL A 84 23.31 -10.73 18.22
CA VAL A 84 23.19 -9.32 17.87
C VAL A 84 21.74 -9.00 18.15
N SER A 85 21.45 -8.36 19.29
CA SER A 85 20.15 -7.74 19.51
C SER A 85 19.87 -6.87 18.29
N ALA A 86 18.93 -7.27 17.43
CA ALA A 86 18.59 -6.52 16.24
C ALA A 86 18.20 -5.11 16.69
N GLU A 87 18.99 -4.11 16.29
CA GLU A 87 18.76 -2.72 16.64
C GLU A 87 17.34 -2.35 16.20
N ARG A 88 16.49 -2.00 17.18
CA ARG A 88 15.13 -1.55 16.89
C ARG A 88 15.22 -0.15 16.31
N VAL A 89 14.40 0.13 15.30
CA VAL A 89 14.41 1.44 14.62
C VAL A 89 13.04 2.11 14.70
N VAL A 90 13.07 3.43 14.75
CA VAL A 90 11.89 4.27 14.53
C VAL A 90 11.61 4.33 13.03
N VAL A 91 10.35 4.08 12.64
CA VAL A 91 9.91 4.04 11.25
C VAL A 91 8.98 5.22 10.96
N LEU A 92 9.18 5.90 9.82
CA LEU A 92 8.24 6.89 9.28
C LEU A 92 7.56 6.33 8.03
N VAL A 93 6.23 6.21 8.06
CA VAL A 93 5.41 5.86 6.90
C VAL A 93 4.88 7.14 6.25
N ILE A 94 5.09 7.30 4.95
CA ILE A 94 4.58 8.43 4.16
C ILE A 94 3.27 8.01 3.48
N GLY A 95 2.20 8.77 3.69
CA GLY A 95 0.87 8.63 3.10
C GLY A 95 -0.25 8.62 4.13
N GLU A 96 -1.48 8.39 3.66
CA GLU A 96 -2.72 8.55 4.46
C GLU A 96 -3.83 7.56 4.09
N GLY A 97 -3.59 6.61 3.19
CA GLY A 97 -4.55 5.62 2.74
C GLY A 97 -4.62 4.37 3.62
N ALA A 98 -5.48 3.44 3.22
CA ALA A 98 -5.63 2.16 3.90
C ALA A 98 -4.40 1.26 3.70
N ARG A 99 -3.67 1.41 2.58
CA ARG A 99 -2.33 0.82 2.44
C ARG A 99 -1.37 1.28 3.53
N GLU A 100 -1.30 2.58 3.81
CA GLU A 100 -0.43 3.09 4.87
C GLU A 100 -0.89 2.65 6.26
N HIS A 101 -2.21 2.57 6.50
CA HIS A 101 -2.73 1.98 7.73
C HIS A 101 -2.30 0.51 7.87
N ALA A 102 -2.42 -0.29 6.82
CA ALA A 102 -1.98 -1.69 6.81
C ALA A 102 -0.47 -1.83 7.13
N LEU A 103 0.35 -0.95 6.54
CA LEU A 103 1.78 -0.89 6.80
C LEU A 103 2.06 -0.51 8.26
N CYS A 104 1.40 0.53 8.80
CA CYS A 104 1.56 0.91 10.20
C CYS A 104 1.20 -0.24 11.15
N PHE A 105 0.08 -0.92 10.88
CA PHE A 105 -0.38 -2.08 11.63
C PHE A 105 0.65 -3.23 11.63
N ALA A 106 1.23 -3.57 10.47
CA ALA A 106 2.23 -4.62 10.37
C ALA A 106 3.60 -4.21 10.95
N LEU A 107 4.03 -2.98 10.71
CA LEU A 107 5.31 -2.44 11.22
C LEU A 107 5.30 -2.41 12.75
N ARG A 108 4.20 -2.00 13.37
CA ARG A 108 4.07 -1.98 14.84
C ARG A 108 4.21 -3.37 15.48
N GLN A 109 3.88 -4.43 14.75
CA GLN A 109 4.03 -5.81 15.20
C GLN A 109 5.45 -6.37 14.97
N SER A 110 6.28 -5.70 14.18
CA SER A 110 7.67 -6.13 13.95
C SER A 110 8.50 -6.03 15.25
N PRO A 111 9.27 -7.07 15.61
CA PRO A 111 10.15 -7.02 16.77
C PRO A 111 11.30 -6.01 16.61
N SER A 112 11.65 -5.66 15.36
CA SER A 112 12.66 -4.64 15.04
C SER A 112 12.11 -3.22 14.96
N CYS A 113 10.81 -3.01 15.19
CA CYS A 113 10.22 -1.68 15.22
C CYS A 113 10.25 -1.12 16.64
N GLU A 114 10.78 0.08 16.85
CA GLU A 114 10.70 0.81 18.12
C GLU A 114 9.40 1.60 18.23
N ALA A 115 9.12 2.42 17.21
CA ALA A 115 7.95 3.26 17.09
C ALA A 115 7.62 3.51 15.61
N VAL A 116 6.35 3.81 15.34
CA VAL A 116 5.87 4.15 13.99
C VAL A 116 5.29 5.55 13.99
N PHE A 117 5.80 6.40 13.11
CA PHE A 117 5.18 7.66 12.70
C PHE A 117 4.48 7.47 11.35
N CYS A 118 3.41 8.21 11.11
CA CYS A 118 2.76 8.27 9.80
C CYS A 118 2.48 9.72 9.41
N ALA A 119 2.81 10.13 8.19
CA ALA A 119 2.63 11.50 7.73
C ALA A 119 1.90 11.55 6.37
N PRO A 120 0.76 12.28 6.26
CA PRO A 120 0.03 12.90 7.36
C PRO A 120 -0.76 11.88 8.20
N GLY A 121 -0.94 10.65 7.69
CA GLY A 121 -1.80 9.64 8.31
C GLY A 121 -3.29 10.00 8.23
N ASN A 122 -4.14 9.24 8.93
CA ASN A 122 -5.58 9.48 8.95
C ASN A 122 -6.19 9.23 10.35
N ALA A 123 -7.51 9.47 10.46
CA ALA A 123 -8.23 9.33 11.73
C ALA A 123 -8.11 7.91 12.31
N GLY A 124 -8.21 6.89 11.45
CA GLY A 124 -8.10 5.50 11.87
C GLY A 124 -6.73 5.10 12.38
N ILE A 125 -5.66 5.50 11.69
CA ILE A 125 -4.28 5.21 12.13
C ILE A 125 -4.04 5.80 13.53
N SER A 126 -4.59 6.99 13.78
CA SER A 126 -4.51 7.67 15.07
C SER A 126 -5.34 6.97 16.15
N SER A 127 -6.61 6.63 15.86
CA SER A 127 -7.53 6.02 16.83
C SER A 127 -7.14 4.59 17.19
N SER A 128 -6.68 3.79 16.23
CA SER A 128 -6.16 2.43 16.45
C SER A 128 -4.78 2.42 17.14
N ARG A 129 -4.13 3.59 17.20
CA ARG A 129 -2.77 3.80 17.72
C ARG A 129 -1.71 3.03 16.94
N ASP A 130 -1.99 2.64 15.69
CA ASP A 130 -1.05 1.89 14.86
C ASP A 130 0.18 2.72 14.48
N ALA A 131 0.06 4.05 14.47
CA ALA A 131 1.18 4.98 14.42
C ALA A 131 0.83 6.33 15.08
N THR A 132 1.85 7.14 15.34
CA THR A 132 1.66 8.56 15.67
C THR A 132 1.57 9.38 14.39
N CYS A 133 0.41 9.96 14.10
CA CYS A 133 0.17 10.76 12.90
C CYS A 133 0.75 12.18 13.02
N ILE A 134 1.45 12.63 11.97
CA ILE A 134 2.10 13.94 11.87
C ILE A 134 1.44 14.72 10.74
N SER A 135 0.30 15.35 11.04
CA SER A 135 -0.59 15.95 10.04
C SER A 135 -0.04 17.21 9.38
N ASP A 136 0.95 17.87 10.00
CA ASP A 136 1.56 19.12 9.54
C ASP A 136 2.84 18.92 8.73
N LEU A 137 3.32 17.68 8.57
CA LEU A 137 4.49 17.39 7.75
C LEU A 137 4.12 17.34 6.27
N ASP A 138 4.64 18.30 5.50
CA ASP A 138 4.54 18.25 4.04
C ASP A 138 5.42 17.12 3.48
N ILE A 139 4.76 16.08 2.97
CA ILE A 139 5.41 14.89 2.44
C ILE A 139 6.02 15.09 1.04
N LEU A 140 5.73 16.22 0.39
CA LEU A 140 6.31 16.60 -0.91
C LEU A 140 7.55 17.50 -0.74
N ASP A 141 7.83 17.96 0.49
CA ASP A 141 9.05 18.70 0.83
C ASP A 141 10.09 17.75 1.47
N SER A 142 11.05 17.29 0.65
CA SER A 142 12.15 16.45 1.11
C SER A 142 12.93 17.04 2.29
N LEU A 143 13.12 18.37 2.36
CA LEU A 143 13.87 19.00 3.45
C LEU A 143 13.09 18.94 4.76
N ALA A 144 11.78 19.12 4.71
CA ALA A 144 10.90 18.97 5.87
C ALA A 144 10.94 17.54 6.40
N VAL A 145 10.83 16.54 5.52
CA VAL A 145 10.89 15.11 5.89
C VAL A 145 12.26 14.74 6.48
N ILE A 146 13.37 15.17 5.87
CA ILE A 146 14.73 14.92 6.39
C ILE A 146 14.91 15.55 7.77
N SER A 147 14.43 16.79 7.96
CA SER A 147 14.50 17.50 9.24
C SER A 147 13.75 16.75 10.34
N PHE A 148 12.54 16.27 10.03
CA PHE A 148 11.76 15.43 10.93
C PHE A 148 12.52 14.14 11.29
N CYS A 149 13.06 13.43 10.29
CA CYS A 149 13.78 12.18 10.48
C CYS A 149 14.98 12.35 11.43
N ARG A 150 15.76 13.42 11.25
CA ARG A 150 16.91 13.74 12.12
C ARG A 150 16.49 14.10 13.53
N LYS A 151 15.42 14.87 13.69
CA LYS A 151 14.90 15.29 15.00
C LYS A 151 14.44 14.10 15.84
N TRP A 152 13.82 13.10 15.20
CA TRP A 152 13.19 11.98 15.88
C TRP A 152 13.94 10.64 15.77
N GLY A 153 15.14 10.65 15.18
CA GLY A 153 15.97 9.44 15.06
C GLY A 153 15.33 8.37 14.17
N VAL A 154 14.64 8.76 13.10
CA VAL A 154 14.02 7.81 12.16
C VAL A 154 15.10 7.01 11.45
N GLY A 155 15.08 5.69 11.63
CA GLY A 155 16.02 4.74 11.03
C GLY A 155 15.52 4.10 9.74
N LEU A 156 14.24 4.29 9.38
CA LEU A 156 13.65 3.81 8.13
C LEU A 156 12.48 4.69 7.73
N VAL A 157 12.47 5.15 6.47
CA VAL A 157 11.30 5.79 5.85
C VAL A 157 10.67 4.84 4.85
N VAL A 158 9.36 4.60 4.94
CA VAL A 158 8.59 3.75 4.03
C VAL A 158 7.65 4.64 3.22
N VAL A 159 7.84 4.71 1.91
CA VAL A 159 7.04 5.59 1.05
C VAL A 159 5.86 4.81 0.47
N GLY A 160 4.65 5.19 0.86
CA GLY A 160 3.41 4.56 0.41
C GLY A 160 2.93 5.02 -0.97
N PRO A 161 2.63 6.33 -1.16
CA PRO A 161 2.11 6.86 -2.42
C PRO A 161 3.22 7.11 -3.45
N GLU A 162 2.82 7.15 -4.72
CA GLU A 162 3.72 7.36 -5.86
C GLU A 162 4.24 8.80 -6.00
N ALA A 163 3.45 9.81 -5.61
CA ALA A 163 3.83 11.21 -5.83
C ALA A 163 5.17 11.62 -5.17
N PRO A 164 5.45 11.30 -3.89
CA PRO A 164 6.77 11.59 -3.29
C PRO A 164 7.93 10.83 -3.96
N LEU A 165 7.69 9.62 -4.49
CA LEU A 165 8.70 8.85 -5.21
C LEU A 165 9.10 9.54 -6.51
N VAL A 166 8.11 9.99 -7.28
CA VAL A 166 8.34 10.72 -8.54
C VAL A 166 9.08 12.03 -8.31
N LEU A 167 8.82 12.72 -7.19
CA LEU A 167 9.52 13.94 -6.81
C LEU A 167 10.94 13.71 -6.26
N GLY A 168 11.35 12.46 -6.05
CA GLY A 168 12.71 12.11 -5.63
C GLY A 168 12.94 12.11 -4.12
N LEU A 169 11.89 11.97 -3.30
CA LEU A 169 12.04 11.88 -1.84
C LEU A 169 13.02 10.78 -1.43
N ALA A 170 12.97 9.61 -2.07
CA ALA A 170 13.89 8.50 -1.80
C ALA A 170 15.34 8.88 -2.13
N ASN A 171 15.60 9.58 -3.24
CA ASN A 171 16.93 10.06 -3.62
C ASN A 171 17.51 10.97 -2.52
N ASP A 172 16.72 11.93 -2.05
CA ASP A 172 17.15 12.93 -1.07
C ASP A 172 17.40 12.32 0.32
N LEU A 173 16.55 11.39 0.76
CA LEU A 173 16.72 10.64 2.01
C LEU A 173 18.01 9.81 1.99
N VAL A 174 18.25 9.05 0.92
CA VAL A 174 19.46 8.23 0.77
C VAL A 174 20.71 9.12 0.76
N LYS A 175 20.68 10.25 0.04
CA LYS A 175 21.77 11.24 0.03
C LYS A 175 22.02 11.84 1.42
N ALA A 176 20.98 11.95 2.25
CA ALA A 176 21.07 12.40 3.63
C ALA A 176 21.49 11.31 4.63
N GLY A 177 21.71 10.07 4.18
CA GLY A 177 22.10 8.94 5.01
C GLY A 177 20.94 8.26 5.75
N ILE A 178 19.70 8.50 5.33
CA ILE A 178 18.49 7.92 5.93
C ILE A 178 18.00 6.78 5.03
N PRO A 179 17.85 5.55 5.55
CA PRO A 179 17.29 4.44 4.77
C PRO A 179 15.88 4.74 4.27
N ALA A 180 15.67 4.61 2.96
CA ALA A 180 14.40 4.87 2.30
C ALA A 180 13.93 3.61 1.55
N PHE A 181 12.79 3.08 1.98
CA PHE A 181 12.11 1.98 1.31
C PHE A 181 11.13 2.53 0.27
N GLY A 182 11.62 2.60 -0.96
CA GLY A 182 10.92 3.10 -2.12
C GLY A 182 11.92 3.39 -3.25
N PRO A 183 11.49 3.31 -4.52
CA PRO A 183 12.36 3.52 -5.66
C PRO A 183 12.85 4.96 -5.73
N SER A 184 13.99 5.17 -6.39
CA SER A 184 14.40 6.50 -6.81
C SER A 184 13.42 7.07 -7.85
N SER A 185 13.43 8.37 -8.09
CA SER A 185 12.60 9.00 -9.13
C SER A 185 12.88 8.42 -10.52
N GLU A 186 14.14 8.05 -10.81
CA GLU A 186 14.53 7.40 -12.06
C GLU A 186 13.92 5.99 -12.20
N ALA A 187 13.85 5.24 -11.10
CA ALA A 187 13.22 3.93 -11.07
C ALA A 187 11.68 4.00 -11.05
N ALA A 188 11.10 5.07 -10.47
CA ALA A 188 9.67 5.32 -10.41
C ALA A 188 9.04 5.56 -11.80
N VAL A 189 9.85 5.89 -12.81
CA VAL A 189 9.42 5.99 -14.22
C VAL A 189 8.79 4.69 -14.72
N LEU A 190 9.06 3.54 -14.08
CA LEU A 190 8.45 2.26 -14.43
C LEU A 190 6.91 2.26 -14.30
N GLU A 191 6.34 2.99 -13.33
CA GLU A 191 4.88 3.26 -13.24
C GLU A 191 4.50 4.55 -13.98
N GLY A 192 5.37 5.58 -13.92
CA GLY A 192 5.10 6.89 -14.51
C GLY A 192 5.08 6.95 -16.05
N SER A 193 5.75 6.02 -16.75
CA SER A 193 5.74 5.95 -18.22
C SER A 193 5.53 4.53 -18.73
N LYS A 194 4.35 4.30 -19.32
CA LYS A 194 4.01 3.04 -19.98
C LYS A 194 4.94 2.77 -21.16
N LYS A 195 5.36 3.82 -21.87
CA LYS A 195 6.37 3.68 -22.94
C LYS A 195 7.70 3.15 -22.41
N PHE A 196 8.21 3.71 -21.31
CA PHE A 196 9.47 3.24 -20.72
C PHE A 196 9.37 1.77 -20.31
N MET A 197 8.30 1.41 -19.59
CA MET A 197 8.04 0.03 -19.17
C MET A 197 8.01 -0.92 -20.37
N LYS A 198 7.27 -0.58 -21.43
CA LYS A 198 7.15 -1.44 -22.61
C LYS A 198 8.46 -1.56 -23.40
N ASN A 199 9.23 -0.48 -23.53
CA ASN A 199 10.58 -0.53 -24.13
C ASN A 199 11.52 -1.45 -23.34
N LEU A 200 11.45 -1.40 -22.01
CA LEU A 200 12.19 -2.31 -21.14
C LEU A 200 11.76 -3.76 -21.40
N CYS A 201 10.45 -4.00 -21.53
CA CYS A 201 9.94 -5.33 -21.82
C CYS A 201 10.47 -5.89 -23.13
N ASP A 202 10.49 -5.09 -24.20
CA ASP A 202 11.03 -5.53 -25.49
C ASP A 202 12.54 -5.80 -25.41
N LYS A 203 13.31 -4.89 -24.78
CA LYS A 203 14.77 -5.00 -24.69
C LYS A 203 15.21 -6.21 -23.87
N TYR A 204 14.48 -6.54 -22.81
CA TYR A 204 14.82 -7.62 -21.88
C TYR A 204 13.95 -8.87 -22.03
N ASN A 205 13.16 -8.96 -23.11
CA ASN A 205 12.30 -10.10 -23.44
C ASN A 205 11.31 -10.48 -22.32
N ILE A 206 10.72 -9.48 -21.67
CA ILE A 206 9.70 -9.67 -20.64
C ILE A 206 8.34 -9.84 -21.34
N PRO A 207 7.58 -10.90 -21.05
CA PRO A 207 6.30 -11.15 -21.71
C PRO A 207 5.27 -10.08 -21.31
N THR A 208 4.76 -9.35 -22.30
CA THR A 208 3.71 -8.34 -22.15
C THR A 208 2.80 -8.34 -23.39
N ALA A 209 1.68 -7.62 -23.32
CA ALA A 209 0.82 -7.39 -24.48
C ALA A 209 1.58 -6.69 -25.61
N LYS A 210 1.43 -7.18 -26.85
CA LYS A 210 1.85 -6.45 -28.05
C LYS A 210 1.30 -5.03 -28.02
N TYR A 211 2.11 -4.06 -28.42
CA TYR A 211 1.74 -2.67 -28.29
C TYR A 211 2.38 -1.78 -29.37
N LYS A 212 1.83 -0.59 -29.53
CA LYS A 212 2.43 0.51 -30.28
C LYS A 212 2.06 1.85 -29.64
N THR A 213 2.94 2.84 -29.76
CA THR A 213 2.72 4.18 -29.17
C THR A 213 2.40 5.22 -30.24
N PHE A 214 1.53 6.17 -29.89
CA PHE A 214 1.06 7.20 -30.81
C PHE A 214 0.92 8.55 -30.13
N THR A 215 1.30 9.61 -30.86
CA THR A 215 0.95 11.00 -30.57
C THR A 215 0.00 11.58 -31.62
N ASP A 216 -0.08 10.95 -32.80
CA ASP A 216 -0.97 11.34 -33.89
C ASP A 216 -2.24 10.47 -33.88
N PRO A 217 -3.43 11.08 -33.71
CA PRO A 217 -4.67 10.33 -33.62
C PRO A 217 -5.04 9.62 -34.92
N SER A 218 -4.70 10.17 -36.10
CA SER A 218 -4.99 9.51 -37.38
C SER A 218 -4.17 8.23 -37.56
N ALA A 219 -2.89 8.25 -37.17
CA ALA A 219 -2.00 7.10 -37.18
C ALA A 219 -2.47 6.03 -36.17
N ALA A 220 -2.91 6.44 -34.98
CA ALA A 220 -3.48 5.53 -33.99
C ALA A 220 -4.73 4.81 -34.52
N LYS A 221 -5.69 5.57 -35.09
CA LYS A 221 -6.92 5.00 -35.67
C LYS A 221 -6.63 4.07 -36.84
N LYS A 222 -5.65 4.40 -37.69
CA LYS A 222 -5.22 3.52 -38.79
C LYS A 222 -4.69 2.19 -38.25
N TYR A 223 -3.83 2.23 -37.24
CA TYR A 223 -3.28 1.03 -36.60
C TYR A 223 -4.38 0.18 -35.94
N ILE A 224 -5.30 0.80 -35.20
CA ILE A 224 -6.45 0.13 -34.58
C ILE A 224 -7.31 -0.57 -35.64
N LYS A 225 -7.52 0.06 -36.80
CA LYS A 225 -8.27 -0.54 -37.91
C LYS A 225 -7.58 -1.77 -38.50
N GLU A 226 -6.25 -1.79 -38.52
CA GLU A 226 -5.44 -2.90 -39.02
C GLU A 226 -5.42 -4.09 -38.03
N GLU A 227 -5.32 -3.82 -36.73
CA GLU A 227 -5.31 -4.85 -35.67
C GLU A 227 -6.71 -5.42 -35.36
N GLY A 228 -7.75 -4.58 -35.40
CA GLY A 228 -9.12 -4.94 -35.03
C GLY A 228 -9.43 -4.78 -33.53
N THR A 229 -10.60 -5.27 -33.10
CA THR A 229 -11.07 -5.23 -31.71
C THR A 229 -11.41 -6.64 -31.20
N PRO A 230 -11.41 -6.90 -29.87
CA PRO A 230 -11.17 -5.95 -28.77
C PRO A 230 -9.72 -5.44 -28.70
N ILE A 231 -9.54 -4.19 -28.29
CA ILE A 231 -8.23 -3.53 -28.19
C ILE A 231 -8.18 -2.59 -26.97
N VAL A 232 -6.99 -2.38 -26.41
CA VAL A 232 -6.81 -1.56 -25.19
C VAL A 232 -6.09 -0.27 -25.53
N ILE A 233 -6.63 0.87 -25.11
CA ILE A 233 -6.04 2.19 -25.28
C ILE A 233 -5.69 2.74 -23.89
N LYS A 234 -4.42 3.08 -23.69
CA LYS A 234 -3.90 3.59 -22.42
C LYS A 234 -3.22 4.95 -22.57
N ALA A 235 -3.43 5.86 -21.62
CA ALA A 235 -2.65 7.10 -21.52
C ALA A 235 -1.22 6.83 -21.01
N ASP A 236 -0.21 7.48 -21.60
CA ASP A 236 1.19 7.42 -21.17
C ASP A 236 1.45 8.45 -20.06
N GLY A 237 1.26 8.03 -18.81
CA GLY A 237 1.40 8.85 -17.61
C GLY A 237 0.64 8.29 -16.42
N LEU A 238 0.76 8.97 -15.28
CA LEU A 238 -0.07 8.73 -14.10
C LEU A 238 -1.49 9.23 -14.39
N ALA A 239 -2.47 8.34 -14.30
CA ALA A 239 -3.87 8.63 -14.58
C ALA A 239 -4.80 7.92 -13.58
N ASP A 240 -4.30 7.64 -12.36
CA ASP A 240 -5.02 7.03 -11.23
C ASP A 240 -5.88 5.80 -11.60
N GLY A 241 -5.37 4.93 -12.48
CA GLY A 241 -6.09 3.76 -12.99
C GLY A 241 -7.26 4.06 -13.93
N LYS A 242 -7.59 5.33 -14.19
CA LYS A 242 -8.68 5.77 -15.07
C LYS A 242 -8.26 5.94 -16.53
N GLY A 243 -6.96 5.99 -16.79
CA GLY A 243 -6.39 6.17 -18.12
C GLY A 243 -6.37 4.91 -19.00
N VAL A 244 -7.20 3.91 -18.73
CA VAL A 244 -7.27 2.63 -19.47
C VAL A 244 -8.67 2.42 -20.00
N ILE A 245 -8.82 2.28 -21.32
CA ILE A 245 -10.09 1.99 -22.00
C ILE A 245 -9.95 0.69 -22.77
N ILE A 246 -10.86 -0.26 -22.54
CA ILE A 246 -11.00 -1.48 -23.32
C ILE A 246 -12.11 -1.23 -24.33
N ALA A 247 -11.76 -1.15 -25.61
CA ALA A 247 -12.70 -0.93 -26.69
C ALA A 247 -13.07 -2.25 -27.35
N MET A 248 -14.37 -2.58 -27.31
CA MET A 248 -14.94 -3.79 -27.92
C MET A 248 -15.27 -3.56 -29.39
N THR A 249 -15.51 -2.30 -29.78
CA THR A 249 -15.82 -1.87 -31.15
C THR A 249 -14.81 -0.85 -31.68
N LEU A 250 -14.71 -0.71 -33.00
CA LEU A 250 -13.82 0.29 -33.62
C LEU A 250 -14.26 1.72 -33.27
N GLU A 251 -15.56 1.94 -33.15
CA GLU A 251 -16.16 3.19 -32.76
C GLU A 251 -15.72 3.60 -31.35
N GLU A 252 -15.84 2.70 -30.37
CA GLU A 252 -15.35 2.91 -29.00
C GLU A 252 -13.84 3.20 -28.99
N ALA A 253 -13.06 2.48 -29.81
CA ALA A 253 -11.62 2.67 -29.88
C ALA A 253 -11.24 4.05 -30.44
N TYR A 254 -11.96 4.53 -31.46
CA TYR A 254 -11.74 5.85 -32.03
C TYR A 254 -12.14 6.97 -31.08
N GLU A 255 -13.25 6.80 -30.35
CA GLU A 255 -13.67 7.73 -29.31
C GLU A 255 -12.65 7.80 -28.17
N ALA A 256 -12.09 6.66 -27.76
CA ALA A 256 -11.01 6.59 -26.78
C ALA A 256 -9.79 7.39 -27.25
N VAL A 257 -9.33 7.19 -28.49
CA VAL A 257 -8.22 7.93 -29.08
C VAL A 257 -8.48 9.44 -29.10
N ASP A 258 -9.67 9.86 -29.55
CA ASP A 258 -10.02 11.29 -29.61
C ASP A 258 -10.13 11.91 -28.21
N SER A 259 -10.67 11.18 -27.25
CA SER A 259 -10.78 11.65 -25.87
C SER A 259 -9.40 11.93 -25.26
N MET A 260 -8.41 11.05 -25.52
CA MET A 260 -7.07 11.17 -24.96
C MET A 260 -6.22 12.19 -25.73
N LEU A 261 -6.07 12.03 -27.05
CA LEU A 261 -5.11 12.81 -27.86
C LEU A 261 -5.65 14.15 -28.35
N VAL A 262 -6.98 14.31 -28.52
CA VAL A 262 -7.58 15.53 -29.08
C VAL A 262 -8.20 16.39 -27.98
N LYS A 263 -9.04 15.77 -27.13
CA LYS A 263 -9.72 16.49 -26.04
C LYS A 263 -8.82 16.70 -24.82
N GLY A 264 -7.73 15.94 -24.71
CA GLY A 264 -6.74 16.11 -23.64
C GLY A 264 -7.29 15.86 -22.24
N ILE A 265 -8.23 14.91 -22.08
CA ILE A 265 -8.94 14.69 -20.81
C ILE A 265 -8.03 14.33 -19.62
N PHE A 266 -6.78 13.90 -19.89
CA PHE A 266 -5.77 13.56 -18.90
C PHE A 266 -4.61 14.57 -18.84
N GLY A 267 -4.79 15.78 -19.39
CA GLY A 267 -3.74 16.81 -19.41
C GLY A 267 -2.47 16.32 -20.12
N SER A 268 -1.31 16.57 -19.52
CA SER A 268 -0.01 16.15 -20.08
C SER A 268 0.16 14.63 -20.19
N ALA A 269 -0.54 13.84 -19.37
CA ALA A 269 -0.53 12.37 -19.46
C ALA A 269 -1.28 11.85 -20.71
N GLY A 270 -2.12 12.68 -21.35
CA GLY A 270 -2.89 12.34 -22.54
C GLY A 270 -2.20 12.68 -23.87
N CYS A 271 -1.03 13.33 -23.86
CA CYS A 271 -0.35 13.74 -25.11
C CYS A 271 0.26 12.57 -25.90
N LYS A 272 0.33 11.38 -25.30
CA LYS A 272 0.75 10.15 -25.94
C LYS A 272 -0.10 9.00 -25.40
N ILE A 273 -0.43 8.07 -26.28
CA ILE A 273 -1.15 6.84 -25.92
C ILE A 273 -0.32 5.60 -26.27
N VAL A 274 -0.62 4.52 -25.57
CA VAL A 274 -0.19 3.16 -25.87
C VAL A 274 -1.44 2.38 -26.30
N VAL A 275 -1.42 1.81 -27.50
CA VAL A 275 -2.45 0.90 -27.99
C VAL A 275 -1.91 -0.52 -27.86
N GLU A 276 -2.63 -1.38 -27.14
CA GLU A 276 -2.20 -2.75 -26.81
C GLU A 276 -3.22 -3.80 -27.28
N GLU A 277 -2.74 -4.99 -27.61
CA GLU A 277 -3.61 -6.15 -27.82
C GLU A 277 -4.43 -6.43 -26.56
N PHE A 278 -5.67 -6.88 -26.75
CA PHE A 278 -6.50 -7.35 -25.64
C PHE A 278 -6.03 -8.73 -25.17
N LEU A 279 -5.68 -8.84 -23.89
CA LEU A 279 -5.32 -10.11 -23.27
C LEU A 279 -6.55 -10.73 -22.60
N GLU A 280 -6.98 -11.88 -23.10
CA GLU A 280 -8.06 -12.66 -22.49
C GLU A 280 -7.48 -13.62 -21.43
N GLY A 281 -7.95 -13.51 -20.19
CA GLY A 281 -7.43 -14.29 -19.08
C GLY A 281 -8.05 -13.93 -17.74
N GLU A 282 -7.35 -14.32 -16.68
CA GLU A 282 -7.66 -13.92 -15.32
C GLU A 282 -6.56 -13.00 -14.77
N GLU A 283 -6.96 -11.85 -14.22
CA GLU A 283 -6.03 -10.89 -13.63
C GLU A 283 -5.50 -11.37 -12.28
N ALA A 284 -4.23 -11.06 -12.01
CA ALA A 284 -3.60 -11.32 -10.73
C ALA A 284 -2.54 -10.26 -10.43
N SER A 285 -2.34 -9.97 -9.15
CA SER A 285 -1.31 -9.07 -8.64
C SER A 285 -0.19 -9.91 -8.02
N PHE A 286 1.04 -9.71 -8.46
CA PHE A 286 2.22 -10.37 -7.90
C PHE A 286 3.20 -9.34 -7.37
N HIS A 287 3.68 -9.52 -6.14
CA HIS A 287 4.56 -8.55 -5.49
C HIS A 287 5.92 -9.17 -5.21
N ALA A 288 6.98 -8.38 -5.38
CA ALA A 288 8.34 -8.75 -5.04
C ALA A 288 9.05 -7.64 -4.25
N LEU A 289 9.83 -8.04 -3.25
CA LEU A 289 10.78 -7.19 -2.54
C LEU A 289 12.06 -7.12 -3.36
N VAL A 290 12.56 -5.91 -3.63
CA VAL A 290 13.71 -5.69 -4.53
C VAL A 290 14.73 -4.77 -3.85
N ASP A 291 16.02 -5.11 -3.98
CA ASP A 291 17.15 -4.40 -3.34
C ASP A 291 18.03 -3.59 -4.32
N GLY A 292 17.64 -3.56 -5.59
CA GLY A 292 18.38 -2.96 -6.69
C GLY A 292 18.83 -3.96 -7.74
N GLU A 293 19.22 -5.18 -7.34
CA GLU A 293 19.76 -6.21 -8.25
C GLU A 293 19.12 -7.58 -8.06
N ASN A 294 18.65 -7.88 -6.84
CA ASN A 294 17.99 -9.11 -6.46
C ASN A 294 16.53 -8.84 -6.10
N ALA A 295 15.74 -9.91 -6.14
CA ALA A 295 14.35 -9.85 -5.72
C ALA A 295 13.93 -11.14 -5.01
N VAL A 296 13.07 -10.99 -4.01
CA VAL A 296 12.40 -12.07 -3.29
C VAL A 296 10.89 -11.90 -3.47
N ALA A 297 10.20 -12.99 -3.81
CA ALA A 297 8.74 -12.98 -3.90
C ALA A 297 8.12 -12.62 -2.55
N LEU A 298 7.13 -11.74 -2.57
CA LEU A 298 6.25 -11.51 -1.42
C LEU A 298 5.14 -12.57 -1.45
N GLU A 299 3.99 -12.22 -2.02
CA GLU A 299 2.83 -13.11 -2.17
C GLU A 299 1.93 -12.62 -3.32
N SER A 300 1.02 -13.49 -3.75
CA SER A 300 -0.01 -13.17 -4.73
C SER A 300 -1.26 -12.56 -4.08
N ALA A 301 -1.93 -11.71 -4.84
CA ALA A 301 -3.26 -11.22 -4.52
C ALA A 301 -4.10 -11.11 -5.81
N GLN A 302 -5.41 -10.98 -5.69
CA GLN A 302 -6.28 -10.62 -6.80
C GLN A 302 -7.21 -9.49 -6.36
N ASP A 303 -7.13 -8.38 -7.08
CA ASP A 303 -7.94 -7.17 -6.89
C ASP A 303 -9.19 -7.19 -7.78
N HIS A 304 -10.21 -6.44 -7.38
CA HIS A 304 -11.47 -6.24 -8.07
C HIS A 304 -11.62 -4.76 -8.42
N LYS A 305 -11.24 -4.39 -9.65
CA LYS A 305 -11.12 -2.98 -10.06
C LYS A 305 -12.47 -2.31 -10.32
N GLN A 306 -13.44 -3.02 -10.87
CA GLN A 306 -14.73 -2.43 -11.23
C GLN A 306 -15.56 -2.12 -9.99
N VAL A 307 -16.30 -1.01 -10.06
CA VAL A 307 -17.09 -0.48 -8.94
C VAL A 307 -18.25 -1.38 -8.52
N GLY A 308 -18.85 -2.12 -9.46
CA GLY A 308 -20.05 -2.92 -9.25
C GLY A 308 -19.83 -4.43 -9.30
N ASP A 309 -20.76 -5.16 -8.67
CA ASP A 309 -20.81 -6.62 -8.68
C ASP A 309 -20.88 -7.19 -10.10
N GLY A 310 -20.23 -8.32 -10.34
CA GLY A 310 -20.10 -8.94 -11.66
C GLY A 310 -19.10 -8.22 -12.58
N ASP A 311 -18.18 -7.47 -11.99
CA ASP A 311 -17.16 -6.66 -12.67
C ASP A 311 -17.77 -5.64 -13.66
N ILE A 312 -18.81 -4.92 -13.21
CA ILE A 312 -19.53 -3.91 -14.02
C ILE A 312 -19.20 -2.46 -13.60
N GLY A 313 -19.40 -1.54 -14.54
CA GLY A 313 -19.19 -0.11 -14.32
C GLY A 313 -17.73 0.33 -14.48
N PRO A 314 -17.40 1.59 -14.16
CA PRO A 314 -16.05 2.13 -14.34
C PRO A 314 -15.01 1.44 -13.47
N ASN A 315 -13.76 1.44 -13.96
CA ASN A 315 -12.59 1.06 -13.16
C ASN A 315 -12.39 2.03 -11.99
N THR A 316 -11.92 1.47 -10.88
CA THR A 316 -11.58 2.18 -9.64
C THR A 316 -10.12 1.90 -9.27
N GLY A 317 -9.68 2.39 -8.11
CA GLY A 317 -8.39 1.99 -7.53
C GLY A 317 -8.39 0.54 -6.99
N GLY A 318 -9.54 -0.12 -6.93
CA GLY A 318 -9.75 -1.45 -6.35
C GLY A 318 -10.83 -1.41 -5.26
N MET A 319 -11.86 -2.25 -5.39
CA MET A 319 -13.01 -2.38 -4.48
C MET A 319 -12.87 -3.54 -3.49
N GLY A 320 -11.80 -4.32 -3.61
CA GLY A 320 -11.49 -5.40 -2.68
C GLY A 320 -10.46 -6.35 -3.28
N ALA A 321 -9.74 -7.03 -2.40
CA ALA A 321 -8.73 -7.99 -2.80
C ALA A 321 -8.73 -9.20 -1.86
N TYR A 322 -8.08 -10.27 -2.30
CA TYR A 322 -7.81 -11.41 -1.44
C TYR A 322 -6.43 -12.00 -1.70
N SER A 323 -5.90 -12.73 -0.73
CA SER A 323 -4.59 -13.39 -0.77
C SER A 323 -4.63 -14.70 0.01
N PRO A 324 -3.95 -15.78 -0.46
CA PRO A 324 -3.26 -15.87 -1.75
C PRO A 324 -4.27 -15.95 -2.91
N ALA A 325 -3.82 -15.64 -4.13
CA ALA A 325 -4.62 -15.82 -5.34
C ALA A 325 -4.41 -17.24 -5.91
N PRO A 326 -5.43 -18.13 -5.91
CA PRO A 326 -5.28 -19.52 -6.38
C PRO A 326 -4.84 -19.66 -7.84
N ILE A 327 -5.15 -18.66 -8.68
CA ILE A 327 -4.75 -18.64 -10.09
C ILE A 327 -3.22 -18.57 -10.27
N LEU A 328 -2.49 -18.07 -9.26
CA LEU A 328 -1.02 -18.02 -9.23
C LEU A 328 -0.48 -19.19 -8.41
N THR A 329 -0.42 -20.37 -9.01
CA THR A 329 0.21 -21.56 -8.41
C THR A 329 1.70 -21.33 -8.11
N PRO A 330 2.34 -22.10 -7.21
CA PRO A 330 3.77 -21.97 -6.95
C PRO A 330 4.65 -22.04 -8.21
N GLU A 331 4.27 -22.86 -9.19
CA GLU A 331 4.95 -22.98 -10.48
C GLU A 331 4.81 -21.69 -11.30
N LEU A 332 3.61 -21.11 -11.33
CA LEU A 332 3.37 -19.83 -12.00
C LEU A 332 4.07 -18.67 -11.30
N GLN A 333 4.11 -18.64 -9.97
CA GLN A 333 4.87 -17.65 -9.21
C GLN A 333 6.37 -17.73 -9.52
N SER A 334 6.92 -18.94 -9.58
CA SER A 334 8.31 -19.18 -10.00
C SER A 334 8.57 -18.72 -11.43
N LEU A 335 7.62 -18.98 -12.35
CA LEU A 335 7.69 -18.50 -13.72
C LEU A 335 7.66 -16.96 -13.79
N VAL A 336 6.75 -16.30 -13.07
CA VAL A 336 6.66 -14.83 -12.97
C VAL A 336 7.97 -14.25 -12.46
N MET A 337 8.56 -14.84 -11.41
CA MET A 337 9.87 -14.40 -10.92
C MET A 337 10.94 -14.51 -12.01
N LYS A 338 11.00 -15.63 -12.73
CA LYS A 338 12.04 -15.91 -13.73
C LYS A 338 11.88 -15.11 -15.03
N SER A 339 10.66 -14.92 -15.52
CA SER A 339 10.40 -14.32 -16.84
C SER A 339 9.99 -12.85 -16.79
N ILE A 340 9.51 -12.36 -15.65
CA ILE A 340 8.98 -11.00 -15.51
C ILE A 340 9.79 -10.20 -14.48
N ILE A 341 9.81 -10.61 -13.21
CA ILE A 341 10.41 -9.82 -12.13
C ILE A 341 11.93 -9.72 -12.26
N LEU A 342 12.65 -10.84 -12.26
CA LEU A 342 14.11 -10.84 -12.29
C LEU A 342 14.69 -10.19 -13.56
N PRO A 343 14.14 -10.41 -14.78
CA PRO A 343 14.57 -9.69 -15.96
C PRO A 343 14.31 -8.18 -15.87
N THR A 344 13.20 -7.77 -15.25
CA THR A 344 12.91 -6.34 -15.02
C THR A 344 13.92 -5.72 -14.08
N VAL A 345 14.19 -6.35 -12.93
CA VAL A 345 15.16 -5.85 -11.93
C VAL A 345 16.55 -5.73 -12.55
N LYS A 346 17.01 -6.77 -13.26
CA LYS A 346 18.29 -6.74 -13.97
C LYS A 346 18.32 -5.69 -15.08
N GLY A 347 17.22 -5.52 -15.80
CA GLY A 347 17.09 -4.51 -16.84
C GLY A 347 17.20 -3.10 -16.27
N MET A 348 16.43 -2.80 -15.22
CA MET A 348 16.50 -1.52 -14.50
C MET A 348 17.92 -1.23 -13.99
N ALA A 349 18.61 -2.21 -13.40
CA ALA A 349 19.99 -2.06 -12.99
C ALA A 349 20.94 -1.76 -14.17
N ALA A 350 20.76 -2.44 -15.31
CA ALA A 350 21.56 -2.24 -16.52
C ALA A 350 21.30 -0.89 -17.21
N GLU A 351 20.10 -0.32 -17.07
CA GLU A 351 19.77 1.04 -17.52
C GLU A 351 20.23 2.13 -16.54
N GLY A 352 20.85 1.75 -15.41
CA GLY A 352 21.35 2.69 -14.40
C GLY A 352 20.28 3.22 -13.45
N CYS A 353 19.09 2.62 -13.42
CA CYS A 353 17.97 3.01 -12.55
C CYS A 353 17.58 1.86 -11.60
N LYS A 354 18.51 1.44 -10.72
CA LYS A 354 18.26 0.37 -9.75
C LYS A 354 16.96 0.61 -8.95
N PHE A 355 16.14 -0.42 -8.85
CA PHE A 355 14.85 -0.37 -8.16
C PHE A 355 14.99 -0.90 -6.73
N VAL A 356 14.59 -0.11 -5.72
CA VAL A 356 14.51 -0.55 -4.32
C VAL A 356 13.08 -0.42 -3.84
N GLY A 357 12.53 -1.41 -3.13
CA GLY A 357 11.18 -1.35 -2.58
C GLY A 357 10.33 -2.55 -2.97
N VAL A 358 9.01 -2.34 -3.13
CA VAL A 358 8.08 -3.36 -3.64
C VAL A 358 7.77 -3.09 -5.09
N LEU A 359 8.12 -4.05 -5.93
CA LEU A 359 7.69 -4.10 -7.32
C LEU A 359 6.37 -4.88 -7.38
N TYR A 360 5.29 -4.18 -7.68
CA TYR A 360 3.98 -4.75 -7.97
C TYR A 360 3.91 -5.01 -9.48
N ALA A 361 3.67 -6.25 -9.87
CA ALA A 361 3.35 -6.64 -11.24
C ALA A 361 1.84 -6.93 -11.37
N GLY A 362 1.15 -6.16 -12.20
CA GLY A 362 -0.20 -6.51 -12.66
C GLY A 362 -0.07 -7.51 -13.80
N LEU A 363 -0.68 -8.68 -13.65
CA LEU A 363 -0.55 -9.81 -14.56
C LEU A 363 -1.88 -10.21 -15.15
N MET A 364 -1.84 -10.68 -16.39
CA MET A 364 -2.90 -11.48 -16.99
C MET A 364 -2.40 -12.92 -17.13
N ILE A 365 -3.10 -13.87 -16.53
CA ILE A 365 -2.88 -15.30 -16.77
C ILE A 365 -3.72 -15.67 -17.98
N GLU A 366 -3.06 -15.80 -19.14
CA GLU A 366 -3.75 -15.91 -20.43
C GLU A 366 -4.56 -17.20 -20.51
N LYS A 367 -5.84 -17.10 -20.89
CA LYS A 367 -6.78 -18.23 -20.92
C LYS A 367 -6.33 -19.36 -21.85
N LYS A 368 -5.67 -19.02 -22.96
CA LYS A 368 -5.27 -19.99 -24.00
C LYS A 368 -4.02 -20.77 -23.63
N SER A 369 -3.03 -20.10 -23.04
CA SER A 369 -1.71 -20.70 -22.76
C SER A 369 -1.48 -21.02 -21.28
N GLY A 370 -2.24 -20.40 -20.37
CA GLY A 370 -1.99 -20.43 -18.93
C GLY A 370 -0.74 -19.64 -18.51
N LEU A 371 -0.10 -18.90 -19.44
CA LEU A 371 1.15 -18.20 -19.16
C LEU A 371 0.89 -16.76 -18.68
N PRO A 372 1.72 -16.24 -17.76
CA PRO A 372 1.60 -14.88 -17.28
C PRO A 372 2.13 -13.89 -18.31
N LYS A 373 1.37 -12.82 -18.54
CA LYS A 373 1.80 -11.62 -19.26
C LYS A 373 1.68 -10.40 -18.37
N LEU A 374 2.69 -9.55 -18.39
CA LEU A 374 2.70 -8.27 -17.68
C LEU A 374 1.71 -7.28 -18.33
N ILE A 375 0.79 -6.74 -17.54
CA ILE A 375 -0.12 -5.65 -17.92
C ILE A 375 0.55 -4.31 -17.63
N GLU A 376 1.04 -4.14 -16.40
CA GLU A 376 1.67 -2.92 -15.91
C GLU A 376 2.47 -3.18 -14.63
N TYR A 377 3.33 -2.22 -14.30
CA TYR A 377 4.01 -2.16 -13.00
C TYR A 377 3.44 -1.02 -12.16
N ASN A 378 3.33 -1.28 -10.86
CA ASN A 378 3.28 -0.23 -9.85
C ASN A 378 4.58 -0.33 -9.03
N VAL A 379 5.13 0.80 -8.62
CA VAL A 379 6.46 0.89 -8.00
C VAL A 379 6.42 0.98 -6.47
N ARG A 380 5.27 0.62 -5.90
CA ARG A 380 4.96 0.63 -4.47
C ARG A 380 3.93 -0.45 -4.17
N PHE A 381 3.59 -0.64 -2.89
CA PHE A 381 2.52 -1.55 -2.51
C PHE A 381 1.16 -1.19 -3.18
N GLY A 382 0.41 -2.20 -3.58
CA GLY A 382 -0.96 -2.04 -4.09
C GLY A 382 -1.93 -1.58 -3.00
N ASP A 383 -3.03 -0.96 -3.39
CA ASP A 383 -4.14 -0.63 -2.50
C ASP A 383 -5.42 -0.99 -3.28
N PRO A 384 -6.13 -2.08 -2.94
CA PRO A 384 -6.21 -2.67 -1.61
C PRO A 384 -5.28 -3.87 -1.28
N GLU A 385 -4.40 -4.30 -2.18
CA GLU A 385 -3.62 -5.54 -1.99
C GLU A 385 -2.71 -5.54 -0.76
N CYS A 386 -2.14 -4.40 -0.39
CA CYS A 386 -1.31 -4.30 0.81
C CYS A 386 -2.05 -4.74 2.08
N GLN A 387 -3.35 -4.48 2.17
CA GLN A 387 -4.14 -4.79 3.36
C GLN A 387 -4.21 -6.30 3.62
N VAL A 388 -4.43 -7.10 2.58
CA VAL A 388 -4.46 -8.57 2.69
C VAL A 388 -3.07 -9.19 2.83
N LEU A 389 -2.04 -8.58 2.22
CA LEU A 389 -0.66 -9.00 2.42
C LEU A 389 -0.24 -8.78 3.88
N MET A 390 -0.43 -7.57 4.41
CA MET A 390 -0.05 -7.23 5.78
C MET A 390 -0.84 -8.02 6.83
N ALA A 391 -2.07 -8.41 6.54
CA ALA A 391 -2.82 -9.33 7.40
C ALA A 391 -2.17 -10.72 7.50
N ARG A 392 -1.54 -11.21 6.42
CA ARG A 392 -0.94 -12.56 6.34
C ARG A 392 0.54 -12.61 6.71
N LEU A 393 1.25 -11.50 6.75
CA LEU A 393 2.69 -11.49 6.98
C LEU A 393 3.04 -11.87 8.43
N GLU A 394 3.90 -12.87 8.62
CA GLU A 394 4.38 -13.31 9.94
C GLU A 394 5.86 -12.96 10.20
N SER A 395 6.60 -12.63 9.14
CA SER A 395 8.01 -12.24 9.23
C SER A 395 8.20 -10.79 9.68
N ASP A 396 9.40 -10.49 10.15
CA ASP A 396 9.81 -9.13 10.51
C ASP A 396 9.91 -8.23 9.26
N LEU A 397 8.88 -7.40 9.08
CA LEU A 397 8.77 -6.47 7.95
C LEU A 397 9.89 -5.41 7.94
N VAL A 398 10.28 -4.90 9.11
CA VAL A 398 11.33 -3.87 9.23
C VAL A 398 12.67 -4.42 8.75
N GLN A 399 13.03 -5.64 9.16
CA GLN A 399 14.28 -6.27 8.70
C GLN A 399 14.28 -6.53 7.19
N ALA A 400 13.15 -6.97 6.63
CA ALA A 400 13.03 -7.17 5.19
C ALA A 400 13.19 -5.85 4.41
N MET A 401 12.57 -4.77 4.88
CA MET A 401 12.70 -3.44 4.26
C MET A 401 14.12 -2.87 4.40
N LEU A 402 14.75 -3.02 5.56
CA LEU A 402 16.13 -2.60 5.77
C LEU A 402 17.12 -3.40 4.91
N ALA A 403 16.90 -4.70 4.75
CA ALA A 403 17.70 -5.55 3.86
C ALA A 403 17.65 -5.05 2.41
N ALA A 404 16.46 -4.69 1.92
CA ALA A 404 16.29 -4.06 0.62
C ALA A 404 17.02 -2.70 0.52
N CYS A 405 16.88 -1.83 1.54
CA CYS A 405 17.58 -0.54 1.57
C CYS A 405 19.11 -0.68 1.59
N ARG A 406 19.63 -1.78 2.14
CA ARG A 406 21.07 -2.09 2.22
C ARG A 406 21.61 -2.78 0.96
N GLY A 407 20.75 -3.15 0.02
CA GLY A 407 21.16 -3.78 -1.23
C GLY A 407 21.40 -5.30 -1.12
N ASP A 408 20.82 -5.97 -0.12
CA ASP A 408 20.95 -7.42 0.01
C ASP A 408 19.68 -8.07 0.59
N VAL A 409 18.81 -8.56 -0.30
CA VAL A 409 17.65 -9.40 0.08
C VAL A 409 17.92 -10.90 -0.05
N THR A 410 19.13 -11.33 -0.42
CA THR A 410 19.40 -12.74 -0.77
C THR A 410 19.16 -13.71 0.39
N GLY A 411 19.38 -13.27 1.62
CA GLY A 411 19.12 -14.03 2.85
C GLY A 411 17.70 -13.89 3.40
N VAL A 412 16.87 -13.00 2.86
CA VAL A 412 15.53 -12.70 3.39
C VAL A 412 14.58 -13.86 3.10
N LYS A 413 13.97 -14.41 4.15
CA LYS A 413 12.90 -15.41 4.06
C LYS A 413 11.65 -14.89 4.74
N LEU A 414 10.61 -14.64 3.95
CA LEU A 414 9.33 -14.20 4.45
C LEU A 414 8.42 -15.40 4.72
N ARG A 415 7.92 -15.49 5.95
CA ARG A 415 6.88 -16.43 6.33
C ARG A 415 5.54 -15.74 6.22
N TRP A 416 4.61 -16.46 5.60
CA TRP A 416 3.25 -16.03 5.39
C TRP A 416 2.31 -17.04 6.04
N SER A 417 1.26 -16.52 6.65
CA SER A 417 0.21 -17.35 7.24
C SER A 417 -0.42 -18.23 6.16
N PRO A 418 -0.68 -19.52 6.45
CA PRO A 418 -1.37 -20.42 5.53
C PRO A 418 -2.87 -20.06 5.38
N GLU A 419 -3.39 -19.26 6.31
CA GLU A 419 -4.74 -18.70 6.27
C GLU A 419 -4.91 -17.73 5.09
N SER A 420 -6.13 -17.63 4.57
CA SER A 420 -6.49 -16.64 3.56
C SER A 420 -6.90 -15.33 4.21
N ALA A 421 -6.67 -14.22 3.51
CA ALA A 421 -7.16 -12.91 3.88
C ALA A 421 -7.99 -12.32 2.74
N MET A 422 -9.04 -11.59 3.10
CA MET A 422 -9.86 -10.80 2.19
C MET A 422 -10.02 -9.40 2.73
N VAL A 423 -10.01 -8.41 1.85
CA VAL A 423 -10.41 -7.04 2.14
C VAL A 423 -11.56 -6.65 1.23
N VAL A 424 -12.59 -6.07 1.81
CA VAL A 424 -13.71 -5.46 1.10
C VAL A 424 -13.64 -3.96 1.33
N VAL A 425 -13.56 -3.18 0.25
CA VAL A 425 -13.52 -1.73 0.34
C VAL A 425 -14.93 -1.18 0.47
N MET A 426 -15.18 -0.40 1.52
CA MET A 426 -16.34 0.46 1.61
C MET A 426 -15.99 1.85 1.07
N ALA A 427 -16.79 2.31 0.10
CA ALA A 427 -16.60 3.55 -0.63
C ALA A 427 -17.79 4.50 -0.44
N SER A 428 -17.54 5.80 -0.58
CA SER A 428 -18.57 6.84 -0.53
C SER A 428 -19.49 6.70 -1.74
N LYS A 429 -20.81 6.70 -1.54
CA LYS A 429 -21.80 6.63 -2.62
C LYS A 429 -21.49 7.68 -3.70
N GLY A 430 -21.41 7.22 -4.95
CA GLY A 430 -21.03 8.03 -6.12
C GLY A 430 -19.60 7.83 -6.61
N TYR A 431 -18.69 7.29 -5.77
CA TYR A 431 -17.37 6.83 -6.22
C TYR A 431 -17.49 5.81 -7.36
N PRO A 432 -16.65 5.85 -8.43
CA PRO A 432 -15.48 6.71 -8.66
C PRO A 432 -15.78 8.09 -9.28
N GLY A 433 -17.06 8.45 -9.42
CA GLY A 433 -17.53 9.77 -9.85
C GLY A 433 -17.53 10.79 -8.71
N ALA A 434 -18.48 11.72 -8.75
CA ALA A 434 -18.68 12.69 -7.68
C ALA A 434 -19.32 12.02 -6.46
N TYR A 435 -18.85 12.35 -5.26
CA TYR A 435 -19.34 11.81 -3.99
C TYR A 435 -19.29 12.90 -2.91
N ASP A 436 -20.16 12.77 -1.91
CA ASP A 436 -20.21 13.68 -0.76
C ASP A 436 -19.18 13.29 0.30
N LYS A 437 -18.72 14.28 1.07
CA LYS A 437 -17.82 14.10 2.23
C LYS A 437 -18.52 14.52 3.52
N GLY A 438 -17.98 14.09 4.66
CA GLY A 438 -18.44 14.47 6.00
C GLY A 438 -19.54 13.59 6.58
N SER A 439 -19.94 12.50 5.90
CA SER A 439 -20.90 11.55 6.49
C SER A 439 -20.25 10.77 7.63
N VAL A 440 -20.92 10.73 8.79
CA VAL A 440 -20.44 10.06 9.99
C VAL A 440 -20.52 8.53 9.83
N ILE A 441 -19.53 7.84 10.40
CA ILE A 441 -19.38 6.38 10.36
C ILE A 441 -19.43 5.88 11.80
N TRP A 442 -20.41 5.03 12.10
CA TRP A 442 -20.62 4.48 13.44
C TRP A 442 -20.26 2.99 13.52
N ASN A 443 -20.15 2.49 14.75
CA ASN A 443 -19.96 1.09 15.11
C ASN A 443 -18.67 0.43 14.59
N LEU A 444 -17.60 1.20 14.41
CA LEU A 444 -16.32 0.67 13.90
C LEU A 444 -15.66 -0.28 14.90
N GLU A 445 -15.66 0.05 16.19
CA GLU A 445 -15.05 -0.79 17.23
C GLU A 445 -15.83 -2.10 17.40
N GLU A 446 -17.16 -2.03 17.38
CA GLU A 446 -18.05 -3.18 17.45
C GLU A 446 -17.87 -4.11 16.24
N ALA A 447 -17.67 -3.54 15.05
CA ALA A 447 -17.44 -4.29 13.83
C ALA A 447 -16.07 -5.01 13.83
N GLU A 448 -15.03 -4.46 14.46
CA GLU A 448 -13.73 -5.15 14.58
C GLU A 448 -13.78 -6.37 15.50
N VAL A 449 -14.68 -6.39 16.49
CA VAL A 449 -14.76 -7.47 17.49
C VAL A 449 -15.88 -8.48 17.22
N VAL A 450 -16.71 -8.28 16.19
CA VAL A 450 -17.84 -9.18 15.90
C VAL A 450 -17.41 -10.58 15.47
N ALA A 451 -16.20 -10.70 14.90
CA ALA A 451 -15.61 -11.96 14.49
C ALA A 451 -14.09 -11.95 14.71
N PRO A 452 -13.45 -13.13 14.88
CA PRO A 452 -12.00 -13.20 15.03
C PRO A 452 -11.25 -12.67 13.80
N SER A 453 -10.10 -12.04 14.04
CA SER A 453 -9.16 -11.62 12.99
C SER A 453 -9.77 -10.67 11.95
N VAL A 454 -10.68 -9.78 12.37
CA VAL A 454 -11.14 -8.63 11.60
C VAL A 454 -10.29 -7.41 11.98
N LYS A 455 -9.93 -6.61 10.97
CA LYS A 455 -9.28 -5.31 11.12
C LYS A 455 -9.89 -4.34 10.12
N ILE A 456 -10.35 -3.19 10.58
CA ILE A 456 -10.84 -2.12 9.73
C ILE A 456 -9.68 -1.15 9.48
N LEU A 457 -9.24 -1.12 8.23
CA LEU A 457 -8.15 -0.26 7.79
C LEU A 457 -8.72 0.99 7.14
N HIS A 458 -8.37 2.15 7.67
CA HIS A 458 -8.92 3.42 7.22
C HIS A 458 -8.15 3.99 6.04
N ALA A 459 -8.88 4.46 5.02
CA ALA A 459 -8.37 5.28 3.93
C ALA A 459 -8.86 6.72 4.10
N GLY A 460 -9.84 7.17 3.32
CA GLY A 460 -10.41 8.51 3.39
C GLY A 460 -11.31 8.71 4.60
N THR A 461 -10.75 8.77 5.80
CA THR A 461 -11.45 9.15 7.04
C THR A 461 -10.77 10.31 7.76
N ALA A 462 -11.57 11.15 8.41
CA ALA A 462 -11.11 12.28 9.22
C ALA A 462 -11.91 12.36 10.53
N PHE A 463 -11.43 13.17 11.48
CA PHE A 463 -12.23 13.60 12.61
C PHE A 463 -13.02 14.85 12.26
N ASP A 464 -14.30 14.91 12.63
CA ASP A 464 -15.06 16.15 12.63
C ASP A 464 -14.78 17.00 13.90
N LEU A 465 -15.48 18.12 14.04
CA LEU A 465 -15.33 19.02 15.19
C LEU A 465 -15.79 18.41 16.52
N ASP A 466 -16.68 17.42 16.48
CA ASP A 466 -17.22 16.72 17.64
C ASP A 466 -16.37 15.48 17.99
N GLY A 467 -15.33 15.18 17.19
CA GLY A 467 -14.46 14.03 17.36
C GLY A 467 -14.98 12.74 16.75
N ASN A 468 -16.06 12.78 15.97
CA ASN A 468 -16.58 11.60 15.26
C ASN A 468 -15.72 11.30 14.03
N ILE A 469 -15.70 10.02 13.63
CA ILE A 469 -15.06 9.59 12.39
C ILE A 469 -16.02 9.83 11.21
N VAL A 470 -15.56 10.60 10.23
CA VAL A 470 -16.32 10.94 9.02
C VAL A 470 -15.60 10.49 7.75
N ALA A 471 -16.38 10.17 6.71
CA ALA A 471 -15.87 9.90 5.38
C ALA A 471 -15.30 11.16 4.72
N SER A 472 -14.03 11.16 4.33
CA SER A 472 -13.32 12.30 3.71
C SER A 472 -12.78 12.00 2.30
N GLY A 473 -12.96 10.77 1.80
CA GLY A 473 -12.47 10.33 0.49
C GLY A 473 -13.42 9.39 -0.26
N GLY A 474 -13.00 8.97 -1.45
CA GLY A 474 -13.77 8.06 -2.30
C GLY A 474 -13.80 6.63 -1.77
N ARG A 475 -12.60 6.06 -1.53
CA ARG A 475 -12.43 4.83 -0.75
C ARG A 475 -12.21 5.21 0.71
N VAL A 476 -12.97 4.63 1.61
CA VAL A 476 -13.07 5.12 3.00
C VAL A 476 -12.56 4.08 3.98
N LEU A 477 -13.00 2.82 3.87
CA LEU A 477 -12.57 1.73 4.75
C LEU A 477 -12.17 0.52 3.90
N GLY A 478 -11.17 -0.23 4.34
CA GLY A 478 -10.87 -1.59 3.93
C GLY A 478 -11.19 -2.53 5.08
N VAL A 479 -12.33 -3.21 5.02
CA VAL A 479 -12.73 -4.21 6.03
C VAL A 479 -12.00 -5.51 5.71
N THR A 480 -10.94 -5.78 6.47
CA THR A 480 -10.03 -6.89 6.23
C THR A 480 -10.28 -8.00 7.24
N ALA A 481 -10.41 -9.24 6.77
CA ALA A 481 -10.56 -10.39 7.65
C ALA A 481 -9.67 -11.54 7.19
N LYS A 482 -9.19 -12.31 8.15
CA LYS A 482 -8.55 -13.61 7.93
C LYS A 482 -9.49 -14.76 8.25
N GLY A 483 -9.32 -15.88 7.54
CA GLY A 483 -10.00 -17.15 7.79
C GLY A 483 -9.12 -18.33 7.39
N LYS A 484 -9.48 -19.54 7.83
CA LYS A 484 -8.75 -20.77 7.47
C LYS A 484 -8.73 -21.01 5.96
N ASN A 485 -9.74 -20.47 5.27
CA ASN A 485 -9.86 -20.43 3.82
C ASN A 485 -10.54 -19.12 3.41
N LEU A 486 -10.72 -18.92 2.10
CA LEU A 486 -11.30 -17.71 1.55
C LEU A 486 -12.78 -17.54 1.91
N GLU A 487 -13.54 -18.63 2.05
CA GLU A 487 -14.95 -18.63 2.46
C GLU A 487 -15.11 -18.03 3.87
N GLU A 488 -14.32 -18.50 4.83
CA GLU A 488 -14.37 -18.00 6.20
C GLU A 488 -13.88 -16.54 6.28
N ALA A 489 -12.87 -16.15 5.48
CA ALA A 489 -12.43 -14.77 5.40
C ALA A 489 -13.54 -13.84 4.85
N TYR A 490 -14.26 -14.29 3.81
CA TYR A 490 -15.44 -13.60 3.28
C TYR A 490 -16.51 -13.44 4.36
N GLU A 491 -16.92 -14.54 5.01
CA GLU A 491 -18.00 -14.51 6.00
C GLU A 491 -17.72 -13.51 7.12
N ARG A 492 -16.48 -13.50 7.64
CA ARG A 492 -16.06 -12.58 8.70
C ARG A 492 -16.03 -11.13 8.25
N ALA A 493 -15.50 -10.85 7.06
CA ALA A 493 -15.47 -9.49 6.50
C ALA A 493 -16.89 -8.93 6.32
N TYR A 494 -17.82 -9.72 5.75
CA TYR A 494 -19.19 -9.29 5.54
C TYR A 494 -20.03 -9.27 6.83
N GLN A 495 -19.69 -10.07 7.84
CA GLN A 495 -20.26 -9.92 9.19
C GLN A 495 -19.90 -8.56 9.80
N ALA A 496 -18.64 -8.16 9.72
CA ALA A 496 -18.20 -6.83 10.19
C ALA A 496 -18.88 -5.70 9.42
N ILE A 497 -18.99 -5.79 8.10
CA ILE A 497 -19.69 -4.79 7.27
C ILE A 497 -21.16 -4.62 7.67
N LYS A 498 -21.84 -5.68 8.13
CA LYS A 498 -23.24 -5.60 8.60
C LYS A 498 -23.39 -4.82 9.91
N VAL A 499 -22.32 -4.73 10.71
CA VAL A 499 -22.32 -4.00 11.99
C VAL A 499 -22.03 -2.51 11.80
N ILE A 500 -21.18 -2.18 10.83
CA ILE A 500 -20.84 -0.79 10.49
C ILE A 500 -22.10 -0.04 10.06
N ASP A 501 -22.43 1.03 10.79
CA ASP A 501 -23.52 1.93 10.42
C ASP A 501 -22.97 3.14 9.68
N TRP A 502 -23.02 3.06 8.35
CA TRP A 502 -22.63 4.14 7.46
C TRP A 502 -23.57 4.23 6.25
N PRO A 503 -24.68 4.99 6.35
CA PRO A 503 -25.65 5.12 5.26
C PRO A 503 -25.08 5.78 3.99
N GLY A 504 -24.00 6.54 4.13
CA GLY A 504 -23.28 7.17 3.02
C GLY A 504 -22.36 6.23 2.25
N GLY A 505 -22.15 5.01 2.75
CA GLY A 505 -21.26 4.01 2.18
C GLY A 505 -21.94 3.00 1.28
N PHE A 506 -21.14 2.35 0.44
CA PHE A 506 -21.48 1.11 -0.26
C PHE A 506 -20.22 0.25 -0.42
N CYS A 507 -20.41 -1.04 -0.72
CA CYS A 507 -19.34 -1.95 -1.12
C CYS A 507 -19.91 -3.00 -2.08
N ARG A 508 -19.02 -3.68 -2.79
CA ARG A 508 -19.38 -4.89 -3.56
C ARG A 508 -19.78 -6.03 -2.64
N ARG A 509 -20.55 -6.98 -3.17
CA ARG A 509 -20.99 -8.21 -2.48
C ARG A 509 -20.34 -9.48 -3.00
N ASP A 510 -19.46 -9.37 -4.00
CA ASP A 510 -18.91 -10.51 -4.74
C ASP A 510 -17.37 -10.55 -4.71
N ILE A 511 -16.71 -9.84 -3.79
CA ILE A 511 -15.25 -9.89 -3.66
C ILE A 511 -14.80 -11.35 -3.47
N GLY A 512 -13.94 -11.84 -4.35
CA GLY A 512 -13.44 -13.22 -4.36
C GLY A 512 -14.23 -14.18 -5.25
N TRP A 513 -15.22 -13.72 -6.01
CA TRP A 513 -16.14 -14.60 -6.76
C TRP A 513 -15.52 -15.51 -7.81
N ARG A 514 -14.31 -15.20 -8.29
CA ARG A 514 -13.57 -16.05 -9.22
C ARG A 514 -12.92 -17.25 -8.53
N ALA A 515 -12.57 -17.11 -7.24
CA ALA A 515 -11.96 -18.16 -6.43
C ALA A 515 -12.98 -18.93 -5.57
N LEU A 516 -14.09 -18.29 -5.17
CA LEU A 516 -15.16 -18.92 -4.41
C LEU A 516 -16.08 -19.73 -5.32
N GLU A 517 -16.61 -20.85 -4.84
CA GLU A 517 -17.54 -21.65 -5.63
C GLU A 517 -18.82 -20.86 -5.93
N LYS A 518 -19.22 -20.77 -7.21
CA LYS A 518 -20.42 -20.03 -7.65
C LYS A 518 -21.70 -20.45 -6.92
N LYS A 519 -21.82 -21.73 -6.54
CA LYS A 519 -22.96 -22.24 -5.76
C LYS A 519 -22.95 -21.74 -4.32
N TRP A 520 -21.78 -21.55 -3.73
CA TRP A 520 -21.63 -21.04 -2.37
C TRP A 520 -22.05 -19.57 -2.30
N LEU A 521 -21.59 -18.74 -3.23
CA LEU A 521 -21.96 -17.32 -3.29
C LEU A 521 -23.45 -17.08 -3.49
N ALA A 522 -24.11 -17.88 -4.33
CA ALA A 522 -25.56 -17.77 -4.56
C ALA A 522 -26.39 -18.00 -3.28
N ASN A 523 -25.84 -18.71 -2.29
CA ASN A 523 -26.51 -18.96 -1.00
C ASN A 523 -26.25 -17.86 0.05
N GLN A 524 -25.37 -16.90 -0.23
CA GLN A 524 -25.03 -15.78 0.67
C GLN A 524 -25.80 -14.49 0.34
N GLY A 525 -26.64 -14.53 -0.71
CA GLY A 525 -27.42 -13.40 -1.24
C GLY A 525 -28.48 -12.88 -0.28
#